data_AF-A0ABC8YWF1-F1
#
_entry.id   AF-A0ABC8YWF1-F1
#
_cell.length_a   1.000
_cell.length_b   1.000
_cell.length_c   1.000
_cell.angle_alpha   90.00
_cell.angle_beta   90.00
_cell.angle_gamma   90.00
#
_symmetry.space_group_name_H-M   'P 1'
#
loop_
_entity.id
_entity.type
_entity.pdbx_description
1 polymer ?
#
loop_
_entity_poly.entity_id
_entity_poly.type
_entity_poly.pdbx_seq_one_letter_code
_entity_poly.pdbx_strand_id
1 'polypeptide(L)'
;MASPVPALRTGLSSASHLRRSGPASPTSTASSVGSTPTFPPRKRRRSGRPPPLLGLAVYDGFYPAWEPHPSAKRALALARKADFEYHFVPPVPKEEAWGWFPLDARDGRVLIQSKYFPDDDSDGGDFPRPRFMNYAVCDPLFKRYVLLPPIPHDLAINEGRLVNFGLCLAPSQEDEVDTSFRVICVANYEAKLVVFVFSSMTRQWGIATSSTWTSLGGGTELKSLLTAMAWRAELVDGCFYWTVPSEDKILVLDALKMELSVISYAHRVNAGFQACIAVDRQGTPGMLTVGEYLGNREFRLSRIAKQSDHGSPNERLSENIIQLPDYHNEYVTLGAAEGFIFLRGVPEDDDDEEDPYWEPAEVEYYSLNVKTGEFESVCTMDRDKCYDSVCPYFRFSPPSAKPCV
;
A
#
# COMPACT_ATOMS: atom_id res chain seq x y z
N MET A 1 30.87 75.08 0.72
CA MET A 1 31.02 75.91 1.94
C MET A 1 29.69 76.57 2.23
N ALA A 2 29.36 76.67 3.52
CA ALA A 2 28.28 77.46 4.13
C ALA A 2 26.83 76.92 4.04
N SER A 3 26.43 76.21 5.11
CA SER A 3 25.21 76.51 5.90
C SER A 3 25.20 78.01 6.35
N PRO A 4 24.16 78.63 6.96
CA PRO A 4 23.08 78.02 7.77
C PRO A 4 21.69 78.78 7.87
N VAL A 5 20.63 78.10 8.37
CA VAL A 5 19.75 78.50 9.54
C VAL A 5 18.85 79.78 9.39
N PRO A 6 17.80 80.04 10.19
CA PRO A 6 16.51 79.35 10.38
C PRO A 6 15.32 80.37 10.45
N ALA A 7 14.20 79.97 11.06
CA ALA A 7 13.48 80.70 12.12
C ALA A 7 12.01 81.13 11.87
N LEU A 8 11.19 80.78 12.88
CA LEU A 8 10.01 81.51 13.42
C LEU A 8 8.76 81.50 12.52
N ARG A 9 7.51 81.40 13.01
CA ARG A 9 6.90 81.37 14.34
C ARG A 9 5.39 81.19 14.11
N THR A 10 4.68 80.71 15.15
CA THR A 10 3.29 81.06 15.55
C THR A 10 2.16 80.88 14.52
N GLY A 11 0.98 80.30 14.82
CA GLY A 11 0.37 79.88 16.07
C GLY A 11 -1.15 79.78 15.86
N LEU A 12 -1.77 78.92 16.69
CA LEU A 12 -3.16 78.96 17.21
C LEU A 12 -4.36 79.01 16.22
N SER A 13 -5.19 77.96 16.24
CA SER A 13 -6.42 77.90 17.07
C SER A 13 -7.46 76.88 16.51
N SER A 14 -7.93 76.00 17.41
CA SER A 14 -9.28 75.39 17.61
C SER A 14 -10.30 75.33 16.45
N ALA A 15 -11.15 74.31 16.28
CA ALA A 15 -11.45 73.09 17.02
C ALA A 15 -12.40 72.19 16.19
N SER A 16 -12.48 70.92 16.61
CA SER A 16 -13.65 70.03 16.60
C SER A 16 -13.94 69.09 15.41
N HIS A 17 -14.18 67.84 15.81
CA HIS A 17 -14.91 66.74 15.17
C HIS A 17 -14.18 65.65 14.36
N LEU A 18 -14.02 64.53 15.06
CA LEU A 18 -14.39 63.14 14.70
C LEU A 18 -13.62 62.37 13.60
N ARG A 19 -12.85 61.40 14.13
CA ARG A 19 -12.70 59.99 13.70
C ARG A 19 -12.05 59.66 12.33
N ARG A 20 -10.82 59.16 12.48
CA ARG A 20 -10.34 57.81 12.06
C ARG A 20 -10.04 57.59 10.57
N SER A 21 -8.78 57.71 10.17
CA SER A 21 -7.92 56.62 9.63
C SER A 21 -6.67 57.13 8.86
N GLY A 22 -5.54 56.43 9.06
CA GLY A 22 -4.29 56.46 8.25
C GLY A 22 -3.26 57.56 8.60
N PRO A 23 -1.95 57.42 8.27
CA PRO A 23 -1.32 56.42 7.40
C PRO A 23 0.09 55.89 7.83
N ALA A 24 0.55 54.88 7.07
CA ALA A 24 1.91 54.59 6.57
C ALA A 24 3.15 54.54 7.50
N SER A 25 3.66 53.30 7.63
CA SER A 25 5.03 52.78 7.43
C SER A 25 6.26 53.56 7.94
N PRO A 26 7.27 52.86 8.50
CA PRO A 26 8.35 52.42 7.61
C PRO A 26 8.92 51.01 7.88
N THR A 27 9.55 50.52 6.81
CA THR A 27 10.45 49.37 6.66
C THR A 27 11.28 48.97 7.88
N SER A 28 11.27 47.67 8.18
CA SER A 28 12.36 46.97 8.85
C SER A 28 12.53 45.59 8.20
N THR A 29 13.62 45.41 7.47
CA THR A 29 14.23 44.12 7.17
C THR A 29 14.50 43.37 8.47
N ALA A 30 13.93 42.18 8.64
CA ALA A 30 14.35 41.23 9.67
C ALA A 30 14.20 39.81 9.15
N SER A 31 15.30 39.10 9.30
CA SER A 31 15.56 37.72 8.93
C SER A 31 14.71 36.70 9.70
N SER A 32 14.52 35.55 9.06
CA SER A 32 14.39 34.21 9.65
C SER A 32 13.47 34.03 10.86
N VAL A 33 12.30 33.40 10.69
CA VAL A 33 11.74 32.51 11.72
C VAL A 33 10.96 31.37 11.06
N GLY A 34 11.50 30.16 11.22
CA GLY A 34 10.74 28.98 11.65
C GLY A 34 9.75 28.35 10.67
N SER A 35 10.27 27.50 9.78
CA SER A 35 9.49 26.38 9.21
C SER A 35 8.97 25.53 10.37
N THR A 36 7.67 25.61 10.64
CA THR A 36 6.98 24.67 11.54
C THR A 36 6.70 23.40 10.73
N PRO A 37 7.02 22.19 11.22
CA PRO A 37 6.62 20.96 10.53
C PRO A 37 5.10 20.87 10.60
N THR A 38 4.44 21.17 9.48
CA THR A 38 2.99 21.03 9.37
C THR A 38 2.67 19.54 9.38
N PHE A 39 2.07 19.08 10.48
CA PHE A 39 1.49 17.74 10.60
C PHE A 39 0.66 17.40 9.36
N PRO A 40 0.69 16.14 8.88
CA PRO A 40 -0.08 15.76 7.70
C PRO A 40 -1.58 16.05 7.91
N PRO A 41 -2.31 16.46 6.86
CA PRO A 41 -3.72 16.78 6.97
C PRO A 41 -4.50 15.55 7.46
N ARG A 42 -5.42 15.81 8.39
CA ARG A 42 -6.34 14.81 8.95
C ARG A 42 -7.11 14.17 7.80
N LYS A 43 -6.94 12.85 7.65
CA LYS A 43 -7.77 11.94 6.86
C LYS A 43 -9.22 12.42 6.81
N ARG A 44 -9.91 12.07 5.72
CA ARG A 44 -11.35 11.89 5.73
C ARG A 44 -11.57 10.98 6.91
N ARG A 45 -12.11 11.50 8.01
CA ARG A 45 -12.71 10.63 9.02
C ARG A 45 -13.79 9.95 8.21
N ARG A 46 -13.50 8.77 7.67
CA ARG A 46 -14.51 7.82 7.22
C ARG A 46 -15.32 7.63 8.49
N SER A 47 -16.40 8.41 8.61
CA SER A 47 -17.19 8.62 9.83
C SER A 47 -18.09 7.41 10.08
N GLY A 48 -17.52 6.23 9.90
CA GLY A 48 -18.19 4.95 9.98
C GLY A 48 -17.25 3.91 10.57
N ARG A 49 -17.85 2.77 10.96
CA ARG A 49 -17.12 1.58 11.38
C ARG A 49 -16.08 1.21 10.30
N PRO A 50 -14.92 0.64 10.69
CA PRO A 50 -13.98 0.09 9.73
C PRO A 50 -14.71 -0.82 8.72
N PRO A 51 -14.36 -0.77 7.42
CA PRO A 51 -14.95 -1.65 6.43
C PRO A 51 -14.71 -3.10 6.86
N PRO A 52 -15.74 -3.96 6.78
CA PRO A 52 -15.59 -5.37 7.11
C PRO A 52 -14.64 -6.06 6.12
N LEU A 53 -13.84 -6.99 6.61
CA LEU A 53 -13.16 -7.99 5.78
C LEU A 53 -14.24 -8.91 5.19
N LEU A 54 -14.30 -9.00 3.87
CA LEU A 54 -15.31 -9.82 3.18
C LEU A 54 -14.74 -11.13 2.64
N GLY A 55 -13.43 -11.28 2.56
CA GLY A 55 -12.78 -12.48 2.04
C GLY A 55 -11.45 -12.18 1.38
N LEU A 56 -10.91 -13.19 0.70
CA LEU A 56 -9.63 -13.13 0.02
C LEU A 56 -9.83 -13.30 -1.49
N ALA A 57 -9.40 -12.32 -2.28
CA ALA A 57 -9.29 -12.46 -3.73
C ALA A 57 -7.92 -13.04 -4.06
N VAL A 58 -7.91 -14.16 -4.78
CA VAL A 58 -6.71 -14.97 -5.05
C VAL A 58 -6.65 -15.34 -6.52
N TYR A 59 -5.69 -16.20 -6.89
CA TYR A 59 -5.40 -16.48 -8.29
C TYR A 59 -6.60 -17.05 -9.06
N ASP A 60 -7.38 -17.94 -8.49
CA ASP A 60 -8.52 -18.62 -9.13
C ASP A 60 -9.89 -18.00 -8.83
N GLY A 61 -9.97 -16.94 -8.02
CA GLY A 61 -11.24 -16.26 -7.76
C GLY A 61 -11.30 -15.56 -6.41
N PHE A 62 -12.39 -15.80 -5.69
CA PHE A 62 -12.67 -15.16 -4.41
C PHE A 62 -13.23 -16.13 -3.38
N TYR A 63 -12.56 -16.19 -2.24
CA TYR A 63 -12.95 -17.00 -1.10
C TYR A 63 -13.61 -16.07 -0.08
N PRO A 64 -14.94 -16.14 0.08
CA PRO A 64 -15.64 -15.31 1.05
C PRO A 64 -15.21 -15.70 2.46
N ALA A 65 -15.21 -14.72 3.37
CA ALA A 65 -15.09 -15.04 4.79
C ALA A 65 -16.24 -15.99 5.19
N TRP A 66 -15.93 -17.08 5.88
CA TRP A 66 -16.86 -18.18 6.18
C TRP A 66 -17.26 -18.20 7.65
N GLU A 67 -18.36 -18.88 8.00
CA GLU A 67 -18.75 -19.04 9.40
C GLU A 67 -17.64 -19.76 10.18
N PRO A 68 -17.30 -19.31 11.40
CA PRO A 68 -18.04 -18.39 12.27
C PRO A 68 -17.68 -16.89 12.11
N HIS A 69 -16.92 -16.49 11.08
CA HIS A 69 -16.44 -15.11 10.92
C HIS A 69 -17.61 -14.09 10.92
N PRO A 70 -17.51 -12.94 11.63
CA PRO A 70 -18.60 -11.97 11.78
C PRO A 70 -19.17 -11.42 10.46
N SER A 71 -18.36 -11.44 9.40
CA SER A 71 -18.74 -10.93 8.07
C SER A 71 -19.33 -11.99 7.13
N ALA A 72 -19.46 -13.25 7.54
CA ALA A 72 -19.79 -14.38 6.66
C ALA A 72 -21.04 -14.15 5.81
N LYS A 73 -22.14 -13.68 6.40
CA LYS A 73 -23.39 -13.39 5.66
C LYS A 73 -23.20 -12.32 4.59
N ARG A 74 -22.38 -11.29 4.86
CA ARG A 74 -22.10 -10.21 3.90
C ARG A 74 -21.13 -10.67 2.81
N ALA A 75 -20.13 -11.46 3.19
CA ALA A 75 -19.16 -12.07 2.30
C ALA A 75 -19.85 -12.98 1.27
N LEU A 76 -20.74 -13.87 1.73
CA LEU A 76 -21.51 -14.75 0.86
C LEU A 76 -22.44 -13.98 -0.08
N ALA A 77 -23.11 -12.94 0.42
CA ALA A 77 -23.96 -12.08 -0.41
C ALA A 77 -23.15 -11.33 -1.48
N LEU A 78 -21.92 -10.91 -1.16
CA LEU A 78 -20.99 -10.32 -2.14
C LEU A 78 -20.59 -11.35 -3.18
N ALA A 79 -20.12 -12.53 -2.77
CA ALA A 79 -19.65 -13.59 -3.66
C ALA A 79 -20.71 -14.02 -4.68
N ARG A 80 -22.00 -14.03 -4.29
CA ARG A 80 -23.11 -14.34 -5.21
C ARG A 80 -23.40 -13.27 -6.26
N LYS A 81 -22.99 -12.03 -6.02
CA LYS A 81 -23.34 -10.87 -6.88
C LYS A 81 -22.15 -10.36 -7.69
N ALA A 82 -20.97 -10.38 -7.09
CA ALA A 82 -19.73 -9.94 -7.71
C ALA A 82 -19.17 -11.02 -8.64
N ASP A 83 -18.38 -10.59 -9.61
CA ASP A 83 -17.66 -11.47 -10.53
C ASP A 83 -16.15 -11.32 -10.27
N PHE A 84 -15.59 -12.21 -9.44
CA PHE A 84 -14.17 -12.23 -9.13
C PHE A 84 -13.35 -13.14 -10.07
N GLU A 85 -14.00 -13.72 -11.07
CA GLU A 85 -13.34 -14.36 -12.21
C GLU A 85 -13.08 -13.34 -13.34
N TYR A 86 -13.58 -12.11 -13.17
CA TYR A 86 -13.33 -10.94 -14.02
C TYR A 86 -13.77 -11.13 -15.48
N HIS A 87 -14.79 -11.95 -15.74
CA HIS A 87 -15.30 -12.21 -17.10
C HIS A 87 -15.83 -10.97 -17.84
N PHE A 88 -16.18 -9.92 -17.09
CA PHE A 88 -16.60 -8.63 -17.65
C PHE A 88 -15.43 -7.79 -18.19
N VAL A 89 -14.18 -8.16 -17.91
CA VAL A 89 -12.99 -7.52 -18.46
C VAL A 89 -12.66 -8.19 -19.79
N PRO A 90 -12.35 -7.42 -20.86
CA PRO A 90 -12.01 -7.98 -22.16
C PRO A 90 -10.91 -9.04 -22.03
N PRO A 91 -11.07 -10.22 -22.65
CA PRO A 91 -10.03 -11.23 -22.62
C PRO A 91 -8.82 -10.72 -23.38
N VAL A 92 -7.64 -10.97 -22.84
CA VAL A 92 -6.39 -10.91 -23.59
C VAL A 92 -6.39 -12.08 -24.58
N PRO A 93 -5.81 -11.96 -25.79
CA PRO A 93 -5.74 -13.07 -26.74
C PRO A 93 -5.27 -14.36 -26.05
N LYS A 94 -5.94 -15.49 -26.33
CA LYS A 94 -5.67 -16.77 -25.65
C LYS A 94 -4.25 -17.29 -25.85
N GLU A 95 -3.60 -16.82 -26.92
CA GLU A 95 -2.19 -17.09 -27.22
C GLU A 95 -1.25 -16.40 -26.22
N GLU A 96 -1.70 -15.33 -25.56
CA GLU A 96 -0.93 -14.54 -24.60
C GLU A 96 -1.34 -14.80 -23.15
N ALA A 97 -2.64 -14.97 -22.86
CA ALA A 97 -3.12 -15.19 -21.50
C ALA A 97 -4.45 -15.95 -21.44
N TRP A 98 -4.67 -16.64 -20.32
CA TRP A 98 -5.85 -17.49 -20.13
C TRP A 98 -6.83 -16.98 -19.07
N GLY A 99 -6.55 -15.83 -18.44
CA GLY A 99 -7.46 -15.22 -17.49
C GLY A 99 -6.86 -14.00 -16.80
N TRP A 100 -7.49 -13.59 -15.71
CA TRP A 100 -7.06 -12.47 -14.88
C TRP A 100 -6.83 -12.94 -13.44
N PHE A 101 -5.83 -12.39 -12.77
CA PHE A 101 -5.60 -12.62 -11.35
C PHE A 101 -5.35 -11.30 -10.61
N PRO A 102 -5.70 -11.22 -9.32
CA PRO A 102 -5.59 -9.98 -8.56
C PRO A 102 -4.17 -9.76 -8.02
N LEU A 103 -3.67 -8.54 -8.19
CA LEU A 103 -2.42 -8.06 -7.62
C LEU A 103 -2.63 -7.32 -6.30
N ASP A 104 -3.76 -6.61 -6.19
CA ASP A 104 -4.02 -5.73 -5.06
C ASP A 104 -5.52 -5.37 -4.98
N ALA A 105 -6.03 -5.15 -3.77
CA ALA A 105 -7.44 -4.84 -3.54
C ALA A 105 -7.58 -3.74 -2.49
N ARG A 106 -8.20 -2.62 -2.86
CA ARG A 106 -8.42 -1.47 -1.98
C ARG A 106 -9.72 -0.75 -2.32
N ASP A 107 -10.41 -0.26 -1.31
CA ASP A 107 -11.62 0.55 -1.45
C ASP A 107 -12.69 -0.08 -2.36
N GLY A 108 -12.85 -1.41 -2.30
CA GLY A 108 -13.79 -2.17 -3.12
C GLY A 108 -13.37 -2.34 -4.59
N ARG A 109 -12.18 -1.90 -4.98
CA ARG A 109 -11.59 -2.10 -6.31
C ARG A 109 -10.50 -3.15 -6.25
N VAL A 110 -10.25 -3.79 -7.38
CA VAL A 110 -9.20 -4.78 -7.54
C VAL A 110 -8.34 -4.38 -8.73
N LEU A 111 -7.02 -4.34 -8.52
CA LEU A 111 -6.04 -4.26 -9.58
C LEU A 111 -5.71 -5.69 -10.02
N ILE A 112 -5.89 -5.98 -11.30
CA ILE A 112 -5.69 -7.30 -11.89
C ILE A 112 -4.63 -7.26 -12.98
N GLN A 113 -3.98 -8.41 -13.18
CA GLN A 113 -3.03 -8.68 -14.25
C GLN A 113 -3.47 -9.92 -15.02
N SER A 114 -3.16 -9.97 -16.31
CA SER A 114 -3.40 -11.16 -17.12
C SER A 114 -2.53 -12.35 -16.68
N LYS A 115 -3.11 -13.54 -16.63
CA LYS A 115 -2.42 -14.81 -16.37
C LYS A 115 -1.69 -15.28 -17.63
N TYR A 116 -0.38 -15.09 -17.66
CA TYR A 116 0.46 -15.58 -18.75
C TYR A 116 0.80 -17.07 -18.55
N PHE A 117 1.06 -17.79 -19.64
CA PHE A 117 1.70 -19.09 -19.56
C PHE A 117 3.17 -18.90 -19.14
N PRO A 118 3.72 -19.74 -18.24
CA PRO A 118 5.15 -19.81 -18.09
C PRO A 118 5.73 -20.40 -19.37
N ASP A 119 6.32 -19.57 -20.23
CA ASP A 119 7.11 -20.09 -21.34
C ASP A 119 8.36 -20.76 -20.76
N ASP A 120 8.51 -22.06 -21.03
CA ASP A 120 9.61 -22.93 -20.58
C ASP A 120 10.91 -22.70 -21.39
N ASP A 121 10.94 -21.75 -22.31
CA ASP A 121 12.08 -21.51 -23.19
C ASP A 121 12.33 -20.01 -23.40
N SER A 122 13.29 -19.47 -22.65
CA SER A 122 14.14 -18.40 -23.20
C SER A 122 15.54 -18.53 -22.64
N ASP A 123 16.28 -19.48 -23.22
CA ASP A 123 17.73 -19.40 -23.35
C ASP A 123 18.09 -18.05 -23.99
N GLY A 124 18.53 -17.08 -23.18
CA GLY A 124 19.26 -15.87 -23.60
C GLY A 124 18.64 -14.97 -24.70
N GLY A 125 17.35 -15.07 -25.00
CA GLY A 125 16.71 -14.42 -26.15
C GLY A 125 15.77 -13.28 -25.78
N ASP A 126 16.05 -12.10 -26.34
CA ASP A 126 15.42 -10.79 -26.15
C ASP A 126 13.96 -10.71 -26.68
N PHE A 127 13.06 -11.61 -26.25
CA PHE A 127 11.63 -11.43 -26.48
C PHE A 127 11.08 -10.45 -25.44
N PRO A 128 10.55 -9.29 -25.84
CA PRO A 128 10.00 -8.35 -24.90
C PRO A 128 8.65 -8.90 -24.46
N ARG A 129 8.60 -9.64 -23.34
CA ARG A 129 7.38 -9.63 -22.51
C ARG A 129 7.00 -8.15 -22.40
N PRO A 130 5.80 -7.72 -22.81
CA PRO A 130 5.49 -6.31 -22.74
C PRO A 130 5.37 -5.96 -21.25
N ARG A 131 6.48 -5.50 -20.67
CA ARG A 131 6.73 -5.46 -19.22
C ARG A 131 5.72 -4.58 -18.47
N PHE A 132 4.91 -3.80 -19.19
CA PHE A 132 3.85 -2.95 -18.64
C PHE A 132 2.49 -3.15 -19.33
N MET A 133 2.19 -4.32 -19.86
CA MET A 133 0.90 -4.56 -20.54
C MET A 133 -0.04 -5.48 -19.78
N ASN A 134 -1.32 -5.31 -20.12
CA ASN A 134 -2.45 -6.10 -19.66
C ASN A 134 -2.68 -6.02 -18.15
N TYR A 135 -2.99 -4.80 -17.71
CA TYR A 135 -3.48 -4.51 -16.37
C TYR A 135 -4.85 -3.86 -16.46
N ALA A 136 -5.68 -4.10 -15.44
CA ALA A 136 -6.94 -3.39 -15.30
C ALA A 136 -7.22 -3.08 -13.83
N VAL A 137 -7.94 -1.99 -13.59
CA VAL A 137 -8.59 -1.77 -12.29
C VAL A 137 -10.08 -2.03 -12.48
N CYS A 138 -10.64 -2.87 -11.64
CA CYS A 138 -12.03 -3.29 -11.74
C CYS A 138 -12.78 -3.16 -10.41
N ASP A 139 -14.11 -3.11 -10.52
CA ASP A 139 -15.05 -3.22 -9.42
C ASP A 139 -15.89 -4.48 -9.66
N PRO A 140 -15.50 -5.62 -9.07
CA PRO A 140 -16.15 -6.92 -9.30
C PRO A 140 -17.66 -6.93 -9.02
N LEU A 141 -18.11 -6.13 -8.04
CA LEU A 141 -19.52 -6.05 -7.65
C LEU A 141 -20.40 -5.38 -8.70
N PHE A 142 -19.87 -4.33 -9.32
CA PHE A 142 -20.59 -3.55 -10.33
C PHE A 142 -20.16 -3.89 -11.76
N LYS A 143 -19.24 -4.84 -11.93
CA LYS A 143 -18.74 -5.32 -13.22
C LYS A 143 -18.24 -4.17 -14.10
N ARG A 144 -17.53 -3.23 -13.48
CA ARG A 144 -16.91 -2.06 -14.14
C ARG A 144 -15.42 -2.24 -14.18
N TYR A 145 -14.77 -1.81 -15.25
CA TYR A 145 -13.33 -1.89 -15.39
C TYR A 145 -12.77 -0.67 -16.10
N VAL A 146 -11.47 -0.47 -15.92
CA VAL A 146 -10.63 0.44 -16.69
C VAL A 146 -9.36 -0.32 -17.03
N LEU A 147 -9.13 -0.54 -18.32
CA LEU A 147 -7.85 -1.05 -18.81
C LEU A 147 -6.80 0.03 -18.63
N LEU A 148 -5.65 -0.35 -18.08
CA LEU A 148 -4.51 0.56 -17.96
C LEU A 148 -3.78 0.58 -19.30
N PRO A 149 -3.50 1.77 -19.86
CA PRO A 149 -2.62 1.86 -21.01
C PRO A 149 -1.22 1.36 -20.61
N PRO A 150 -0.41 0.88 -21.56
CA PRO A 150 1.00 0.61 -21.30
C PRO A 150 1.69 1.88 -20.78
N ILE A 151 2.70 1.71 -19.92
CA ILE A 151 3.57 2.84 -19.57
C ILE A 151 4.27 3.30 -20.87
N PRO A 152 4.15 4.60 -21.24
CA PRO A 152 4.73 5.11 -22.47
C PRO A 152 6.22 4.77 -22.63
N HIS A 153 6.61 4.33 -23.82
CA HIS A 153 7.97 3.84 -24.09
C HIS A 153 9.03 4.91 -23.85
N ASP A 154 8.74 6.16 -24.18
CA ASP A 154 9.59 7.32 -23.92
C ASP A 154 9.85 7.54 -22.42
N LEU A 155 8.84 7.29 -21.58
CA LEU A 155 9.01 7.35 -20.12
C LEU A 155 9.81 6.17 -19.57
N ALA A 156 9.75 4.99 -20.20
CA ALA A 156 10.42 3.79 -19.71
C ALA A 156 11.87 3.62 -20.21
N ILE A 157 12.17 3.99 -21.45
CA ILE A 157 13.49 3.81 -22.10
C ILE A 157 14.55 4.72 -21.46
N ASN A 158 14.18 5.95 -21.12
CA ASN A 158 15.10 6.92 -20.52
C ASN A 158 15.64 6.51 -19.15
N GLU A 159 15.04 5.49 -18.53
CA GLU A 159 15.36 5.05 -17.18
C GLU A 159 16.40 3.90 -17.15
N GLY A 160 16.72 3.32 -18.31
CA GLY A 160 17.73 2.27 -18.47
C GLY A 160 17.16 0.84 -18.34
N ARG A 161 17.99 -0.09 -17.86
CA ARG A 161 17.60 -1.51 -17.75
C ARG A 161 16.67 -1.73 -16.56
N LEU A 162 15.40 -2.02 -16.84
CA LEU A 162 14.42 -2.44 -15.84
C LEU A 162 14.80 -3.83 -15.30
N VAL A 163 14.97 -3.93 -13.98
CA VAL A 163 15.20 -5.19 -13.27
C VAL A 163 13.85 -5.84 -13.01
N ASN A 164 12.92 -5.09 -12.42
CA ASN A 164 11.55 -5.51 -12.16
C ASN A 164 10.66 -4.31 -11.78
N PHE A 165 9.35 -4.52 -11.72
CA PHE A 165 8.38 -3.52 -11.22
C PHE A 165 7.19 -4.17 -10.47
N GLY A 166 6.53 -3.40 -9.60
CA GLY A 166 5.31 -3.80 -8.87
C GLY A 166 4.23 -2.73 -9.00
N LEU A 167 2.95 -3.13 -8.99
CA LEU A 167 1.82 -2.21 -9.08
C LEU A 167 0.90 -2.33 -7.87
N CYS A 168 0.36 -1.20 -7.43
CA CYS A 168 -0.64 -1.14 -6.37
C CYS A 168 -1.64 0.01 -6.60
N LEU A 169 -2.82 -0.12 -6.00
CA LEU A 169 -3.83 0.92 -5.93
C LEU A 169 -3.39 1.98 -4.93
N ALA A 170 -3.38 3.25 -5.37
CA ALA A 170 -3.15 4.39 -4.50
C ALA A 170 -4.29 4.56 -3.48
N PRO A 171 -4.02 5.09 -2.27
CA PRO A 171 -5.09 5.53 -1.39
C PRO A 171 -5.96 6.61 -2.05
N SER A 172 -7.28 6.53 -1.84
CA SER A 172 -8.18 7.62 -2.21
C SER A 172 -7.85 8.88 -1.41
N GLN A 173 -7.60 9.99 -2.11
CA GLN A 173 -7.37 11.30 -1.50
C GLN A 173 -8.68 12.09 -1.34
N GLU A 174 -8.74 13.03 -0.39
CA GLU A 174 -9.97 13.81 -0.10
C GLU A 174 -10.46 14.64 -1.28
N ASP A 175 -9.53 15.12 -2.12
CA ASP A 175 -9.82 15.97 -3.28
C ASP A 175 -10.17 15.17 -4.54
N GLU A 176 -10.13 13.82 -4.48
CA GLU A 176 -10.48 12.97 -5.62
C GLU A 176 -12.00 12.88 -5.78
N VAL A 177 -12.47 12.99 -7.02
CA VAL A 177 -13.88 12.75 -7.36
C VAL A 177 -14.24 11.32 -6.92
N ASP A 178 -15.45 11.12 -6.39
CA ASP A 178 -15.89 9.86 -5.75
C ASP A 178 -15.61 8.57 -6.57
N THR A 179 -15.45 8.68 -7.89
CA THR A 179 -15.16 7.54 -8.79
C THR A 179 -13.72 7.47 -9.31
N SER A 180 -12.90 8.50 -9.16
CA SER A 180 -11.51 8.45 -9.64
C SER A 180 -10.63 7.53 -8.80
N PHE A 181 -9.50 7.11 -9.37
CA PHE A 181 -8.46 6.36 -8.70
C PHE A 181 -7.12 6.60 -9.37
N ARG A 182 -6.05 6.23 -8.66
CA ARG A 182 -4.70 6.16 -9.20
C ARG A 182 -4.09 4.78 -9.00
N VAL A 183 -3.20 4.42 -9.91
CA VAL A 183 -2.38 3.21 -9.82
C VAL A 183 -0.93 3.65 -9.74
N ILE A 184 -0.21 3.13 -8.78
CA ILE A 184 1.21 3.39 -8.60
C ILE A 184 1.95 2.18 -9.14
N CYS A 185 2.93 2.44 -10.00
CA CYS A 185 3.91 1.45 -10.42
C CYS A 185 5.27 1.85 -9.87
N VAL A 186 5.85 1.00 -9.03
CA VAL A 186 7.21 1.17 -8.53
C VAL A 186 8.11 0.30 -9.37
N ALA A 187 8.95 0.93 -10.18
CA ALA A 187 9.85 0.28 -11.12
C ALA A 187 11.29 0.39 -10.62
N ASN A 188 11.93 -0.77 -10.48
CA ASN A 188 13.34 -0.91 -10.11
C ASN A 188 14.18 -1.02 -11.38
N TYR A 189 14.92 0.04 -11.66
CA TYR A 189 15.93 0.08 -12.70
C TYR A 189 17.31 -0.15 -12.09
N GLU A 190 18.23 -0.59 -12.93
CA GLU A 190 19.58 -0.99 -12.51
C GLU A 190 20.34 0.08 -11.71
N ALA A 191 20.05 1.37 -11.96
CA ALA A 191 20.69 2.52 -11.30
C ALA A 191 19.76 3.29 -10.33
N LYS A 192 18.44 3.12 -10.41
CA LYS A 192 17.46 3.97 -9.72
C LYS A 192 16.10 3.31 -9.55
N LEU A 193 15.31 3.83 -8.62
CA LEU A 193 13.90 3.51 -8.46
C LEU A 193 13.06 4.64 -9.08
N VAL A 194 12.04 4.27 -9.85
CA VAL A 194 11.16 5.21 -10.54
C VAL A 194 9.72 4.88 -10.18
N VAL A 195 8.95 5.90 -9.82
CA VAL A 195 7.54 5.75 -9.46
C VAL A 195 6.69 6.38 -10.55
N PHE A 196 5.95 5.54 -11.27
CA PHE A 196 4.96 5.97 -12.23
C PHE A 196 3.58 6.00 -11.58
N VAL A 197 2.77 6.99 -11.95
CA VAL A 197 1.42 7.13 -11.45
C VAL A 197 0.46 7.26 -12.62
N PHE A 198 -0.48 6.32 -12.72
CA PHE A 198 -1.62 6.42 -13.60
C PHE A 198 -2.75 7.15 -12.89
N SER A 199 -3.42 8.05 -13.60
CA SER A 199 -4.67 8.67 -13.13
C SER A 199 -5.85 8.25 -14.00
N SER A 200 -6.93 7.78 -13.38
CA SER A 200 -8.15 7.45 -14.10
C SER A 200 -8.84 8.67 -14.71
N MET A 201 -8.52 9.88 -14.23
CA MET A 201 -9.08 11.13 -14.71
C MET A 201 -8.47 11.53 -16.05
N THR A 202 -7.14 11.49 -16.13
CA THR A 202 -6.40 11.84 -17.35
C THR A 202 -6.20 10.65 -18.28
N ARG A 203 -6.37 9.42 -17.76
CA ARG A 203 -6.05 8.15 -18.43
C ARG A 203 -4.61 8.08 -18.93
N GLN A 204 -3.71 8.71 -18.21
CA GLN A 204 -2.30 8.81 -18.58
C GLN A 204 -1.41 8.40 -17.40
N TRP A 205 -0.26 7.84 -17.75
CA TRP A 205 0.87 7.66 -16.83
C TRP A 205 1.71 8.92 -16.79
N GLY A 206 2.24 9.23 -15.61
CA GLY A 206 3.28 10.22 -15.43
C GLY A 206 4.35 9.71 -14.47
N ILE A 207 5.55 10.28 -14.54
CA ILE A 207 6.59 10.07 -13.54
C ILE A 207 6.28 10.96 -12.35
N ALA A 208 6.09 10.36 -11.18
CA ALA A 208 5.85 11.09 -9.95
C ALA A 208 7.16 11.38 -9.22
N THR A 209 8.07 10.41 -9.16
CA THR A 209 9.40 10.59 -8.58
C THR A 209 10.40 9.58 -9.13
N SER A 210 11.68 9.89 -8.96
CA SER A 210 12.80 9.02 -9.30
C SER A 210 13.93 9.26 -8.31
N SER A 211 14.45 8.20 -7.71
CA SER A 211 15.52 8.25 -6.71
C SER A 211 16.60 7.24 -7.04
N THR A 212 17.87 7.67 -7.04
CA THR A 212 19.00 6.73 -7.21
C THR A 212 19.19 5.92 -5.93
N TRP A 213 19.73 4.72 -6.06
CA TRP A 213 20.07 3.88 -4.90
C TRP A 213 20.97 4.60 -3.90
N THR A 214 21.95 5.36 -4.41
CA THR A 214 22.85 6.20 -3.61
C THR A 214 22.11 7.27 -2.80
N SER A 215 21.06 7.89 -3.37
CA SER A 215 20.26 8.91 -2.67
C SER A 215 19.38 8.33 -1.57
N LEU A 216 18.97 7.07 -1.70
CA LEU A 216 18.18 6.34 -0.71
C LEU A 216 19.04 5.72 0.41
N GLY A 217 20.35 6.01 0.44
CA GLY A 217 21.28 5.40 1.39
C GLY A 217 21.47 3.89 1.16
N GLY A 218 21.09 3.39 -0.01
CA GLY A 218 21.18 1.98 -0.39
C GLY A 218 22.39 1.68 -1.24
N GLY A 219 23.25 0.76 -0.79
CA GLY A 219 24.27 0.14 -1.63
C GLY A 219 23.69 -0.96 -2.53
N THR A 220 24.55 -1.83 -3.05
CA THR A 220 24.20 -3.00 -3.89
C THR A 220 23.20 -3.97 -3.23
N GLU A 221 23.06 -3.92 -1.90
CA GLU A 221 22.24 -4.80 -1.06
C GLU A 221 20.72 -4.63 -1.31
N LEU A 222 20.21 -3.39 -1.36
CA LEU A 222 18.80 -3.09 -1.66
C LEU A 222 18.39 -3.50 -3.09
N LYS A 223 19.35 -3.51 -4.02
CA LYS A 223 19.14 -3.83 -5.43
C LYS A 223 18.89 -5.33 -5.67
N SER A 224 19.61 -6.20 -4.97
CA SER A 224 19.48 -7.66 -5.13
C SER A 224 18.16 -8.19 -4.57
N LEU A 225 17.67 -7.61 -3.47
CA LEU A 225 16.52 -8.15 -2.72
C LEU A 225 15.18 -7.87 -3.38
N LEU A 226 15.06 -6.75 -4.09
CA LEU A 226 13.87 -6.45 -4.85
C LEU A 226 13.63 -7.49 -5.96
N THR A 227 14.68 -8.18 -6.42
CA THR A 227 14.61 -9.21 -7.48
C THR A 227 13.92 -10.51 -7.02
N ALA A 228 13.84 -10.76 -5.71
CA ALA A 228 13.33 -12.00 -5.12
C ALA A 228 11.99 -11.79 -4.40
N MET A 229 10.89 -12.01 -5.15
CA MET A 229 9.51 -12.24 -4.67
C MET A 229 8.63 -11.05 -4.20
N ALA A 230 7.38 -11.12 -4.68
CA ALA A 230 6.12 -10.45 -4.33
C ALA A 230 6.13 -9.04 -3.69
N TRP A 231 6.21 -8.01 -4.52
CA TRP A 231 5.92 -6.62 -4.11
C TRP A 231 4.45 -6.35 -3.84
N ARG A 232 3.91 -6.92 -2.77
CA ARG A 232 2.73 -6.30 -2.14
C ARG A 232 3.20 -5.19 -1.23
N ALA A 233 2.86 -3.97 -1.61
CA ALA A 233 3.06 -2.80 -0.78
C ALA A 233 1.99 -2.77 0.32
N GLU A 234 2.41 -2.58 1.56
CA GLU A 234 1.48 -2.42 2.67
C GLU A 234 1.13 -0.95 2.85
N LEU A 235 -0.14 -0.62 2.64
CA LEU A 235 -0.62 0.75 2.74
C LEU A 235 -1.01 1.08 4.18
N VAL A 236 -0.25 1.98 4.77
CA VAL A 236 -0.33 2.33 6.17
C VAL A 236 -0.21 3.84 6.31
N ASP A 237 -1.22 4.46 6.94
CA ASP A 237 -1.25 5.92 7.20
C ASP A 237 -0.94 6.82 5.98
N GLY A 238 -1.31 6.37 4.77
CA GLY A 238 -1.04 7.09 3.52
C GLY A 238 0.36 6.90 2.95
N CYS A 239 1.18 6.03 3.55
CA CYS A 239 2.46 5.60 3.01
C CYS A 239 2.40 4.13 2.61
N PHE A 240 3.10 3.78 1.54
CA PHE A 240 3.37 2.39 1.17
C PHE A 240 4.67 1.95 1.80
N TYR A 241 4.67 0.72 2.31
CA TYR A 241 5.84 0.10 2.90
C TYR A 241 6.16 -1.21 2.19
N TRP A 242 7.45 -1.44 1.96
CA TRP A 242 7.97 -2.72 1.49
C TRP A 242 9.05 -3.18 2.44
N THR A 243 8.80 -4.31 3.11
CA THR A 243 9.83 -5.00 3.89
C THR A 243 10.84 -5.61 2.93
N VAL A 244 12.11 -5.48 3.29
CA VAL A 244 13.20 -6.07 2.53
C VAL A 244 13.69 -7.27 3.35
N PRO A 245 13.55 -8.52 2.86
CA PRO A 245 14.03 -9.70 3.58
C PRO A 245 15.52 -9.56 3.91
N SER A 246 15.96 -10.10 5.05
CA SER A 246 17.37 -10.15 5.50
C SER A 246 18.09 -8.82 5.76
N GLU A 247 17.46 -7.68 5.47
CA GLU A 247 18.01 -6.35 5.72
C GLU A 247 17.22 -5.61 6.78
N ASP A 248 17.90 -4.77 7.55
CA ASP A 248 17.34 -3.91 8.59
C ASP A 248 16.71 -2.64 7.99
N LYS A 249 16.22 -2.70 6.74
CA LYS A 249 15.69 -1.58 5.96
C LYS A 249 14.30 -1.83 5.40
N ILE A 250 13.44 -0.82 5.47
CA ILE A 250 12.11 -0.80 4.86
C ILE A 250 12.07 0.37 3.87
N LEU A 251 11.64 0.08 2.65
CA LEU A 251 11.38 1.12 1.65
C LEU A 251 10.01 1.73 1.93
N VAL A 252 9.93 3.06 1.90
CA VAL A 252 8.70 3.81 2.15
C VAL A 252 8.44 4.76 0.99
N LEU A 253 7.21 4.75 0.48
CA LEU A 253 6.70 5.76 -0.45
C LEU A 253 5.56 6.53 0.20
N ASP A 254 5.73 7.83 0.40
CA ASP A 254 4.64 8.70 0.80
C ASP A 254 3.67 8.87 -0.39
N ALA A 255 2.42 8.38 -0.28
CA ALA A 255 1.48 8.40 -1.39
C ALA A 255 0.84 9.77 -1.65
N LEU A 256 1.03 10.74 -0.74
CA LEU A 256 0.59 12.12 -0.93
C LEU A 256 1.68 12.92 -1.64
N LYS A 257 2.91 12.87 -1.12
CA LYS A 257 4.04 13.62 -1.65
C LYS A 257 4.72 12.94 -2.84
N MET A 258 4.50 11.64 -3.00
CA MET A 258 5.25 10.79 -3.93
C MET A 258 6.75 10.86 -3.67
N GLU A 259 7.15 10.79 -2.40
CA GLU A 259 8.55 10.83 -1.98
C GLU A 259 8.99 9.46 -1.47
N LEU A 260 10.15 9.01 -1.94
CA LEU A 260 10.78 7.77 -1.51
C LEU A 260 11.73 8.05 -0.35
N SER A 261 11.69 7.17 0.64
CA SER A 261 12.61 7.18 1.77
C SER A 261 12.90 5.74 2.20
N VAL A 262 13.99 5.56 2.94
CA VAL A 262 14.33 4.27 3.54
C VAL A 262 14.40 4.48 5.04
N ILE A 263 13.71 3.63 5.78
CA ILE A 263 13.79 3.61 7.24
C ILE A 263 14.58 2.39 7.68
N SER A 264 15.52 2.60 8.61
CA SER A 264 16.16 1.49 9.30
C SER A 264 15.26 0.98 10.43
N TYR A 265 15.15 -0.33 10.56
CA TYR A 265 14.45 -1.02 11.64
C TYR A 265 15.41 -2.01 12.28
N ALA A 266 15.54 -1.99 13.61
CA ALA A 266 16.63 -2.66 14.33
C ALA A 266 16.62 -4.20 14.32
N HIS A 267 15.86 -4.84 13.42
CA HIS A 267 15.65 -6.28 13.40
C HIS A 267 16.08 -6.90 12.08
N ARG A 268 16.86 -7.97 12.16
CA ARG A 268 17.09 -8.87 11.03
C ARG A 268 16.02 -9.94 11.09
N VAL A 269 15.11 -9.94 10.15
CA VAL A 269 14.19 -11.07 9.96
C VAL A 269 15.05 -12.28 9.59
N ASN A 270 14.87 -13.39 10.29
CA ASN A 270 15.59 -14.64 9.97
C ASN A 270 15.27 -15.03 8.52
N ALA A 271 16.28 -15.51 7.79
CA ALA A 271 16.13 -15.94 6.40
C ALA A 271 15.00 -16.99 6.30
N GLY A 272 13.99 -16.71 5.46
CA GLY A 272 12.83 -17.58 5.24
C GLY A 272 11.50 -17.07 5.80
N PHE A 273 11.49 -16.09 6.70
CA PHE A 273 10.26 -15.53 7.26
C PHE A 273 9.90 -14.17 6.64
N GLN A 274 8.62 -13.95 6.37
CA GLN A 274 8.10 -12.69 5.81
C GLN A 274 7.61 -11.78 6.93
N ALA A 275 8.29 -10.66 7.17
CA ALA A 275 7.77 -9.60 8.03
C ALA A 275 6.71 -8.79 7.27
N CYS A 276 5.68 -8.38 8.00
CA CYS A 276 4.60 -7.54 7.50
C CYS A 276 4.48 -6.27 8.35
N ILE A 277 4.01 -5.18 7.75
CA ILE A 277 3.85 -3.86 8.35
C ILE A 277 2.36 -3.56 8.34
N ALA A 278 1.83 -3.48 9.54
CA ALA A 278 0.46 -3.08 9.79
C ALA A 278 0.45 -1.85 10.70
N VAL A 279 -0.63 -1.09 10.65
CA VAL A 279 -0.89 -0.06 11.65
C VAL A 279 -2.27 -0.25 12.22
N ASP A 280 -2.35 -0.14 13.55
CA ASP A 280 -3.62 0.04 14.24
C ASP A 280 -4.34 1.24 13.60
N ARG A 281 -5.51 1.00 13.01
CA ARG A 281 -6.37 2.04 12.41
C ARG A 281 -6.68 3.21 13.35
N GLN A 282 -6.51 3.02 14.67
CA GLN A 282 -6.69 4.02 15.72
C GLN A 282 -5.39 4.34 16.47
N GLY A 283 -4.26 3.83 15.98
CA GLY A 283 -2.95 3.99 16.61
C GLY A 283 -2.49 5.44 16.65
N THR A 284 -1.55 5.70 17.57
CA THR A 284 -0.88 6.99 17.71
C THR A 284 -0.24 7.38 16.37
N PRO A 285 -0.57 8.55 15.79
CA PRO A 285 0.08 9.04 14.58
C PRO A 285 1.60 9.02 14.71
N GLY A 286 2.31 8.61 13.66
CA GLY A 286 3.77 8.52 13.67
C GLY A 286 4.33 7.22 14.24
N MET A 287 3.55 6.13 14.22
CA MET A 287 3.95 4.84 14.77
C MET A 287 3.61 3.70 13.81
N LEU A 288 4.55 2.76 13.64
CA LEU A 288 4.43 1.58 12.80
C LEU A 288 4.37 0.32 13.67
N THR A 289 3.60 -0.69 13.26
CA THR A 289 3.63 -2.01 13.89
C THR A 289 4.14 -3.03 12.89
N VAL A 290 5.24 -3.68 13.23
CA VAL A 290 5.83 -4.74 12.42
C VAL A 290 5.43 -6.06 13.03
N GLY A 291 4.83 -6.93 12.22
CA GLY A 291 4.47 -8.28 12.58
C GLY A 291 5.48 -9.29 12.04
N GLU A 292 5.92 -10.21 12.89
CA GLU A 292 6.89 -11.24 12.56
C GLU A 292 6.48 -12.58 13.19
N TYR A 293 6.48 -13.63 12.38
CA TYR A 293 6.36 -15.00 12.88
C TYR A 293 7.73 -15.50 13.34
N LEU A 294 7.81 -15.98 14.59
CA LEU A 294 9.07 -16.42 15.20
C LEU A 294 9.28 -17.95 15.16
N GLY A 295 8.33 -18.69 14.61
CA GLY A 295 8.24 -20.14 14.81
C GLY A 295 7.56 -20.49 16.13
N ASN A 296 7.33 -21.79 16.35
CA ASN A 296 6.70 -22.32 17.57
C ASN A 296 5.36 -21.65 17.94
N ARG A 297 4.60 -21.20 16.92
CA ARG A 297 3.34 -20.47 17.08
C ARG A 297 3.49 -19.12 17.80
N GLU A 298 4.70 -18.58 17.93
CA GLU A 298 4.91 -17.25 18.49
C GLU A 298 4.89 -16.19 17.38
N PHE A 299 4.08 -15.15 17.57
CA PHE A 299 3.97 -14.03 16.64
C PHE A 299 4.26 -12.71 17.36
N ARG A 300 5.31 -12.01 16.93
CA ARG A 300 5.76 -10.75 17.54
C ARG A 300 5.13 -9.56 16.83
N LEU A 301 4.61 -8.63 17.62
CA LEU A 301 4.21 -7.30 17.19
C LEU A 301 5.17 -6.26 17.80
N SER A 302 5.98 -5.64 16.96
CA SER A 302 6.94 -4.61 17.36
C SER A 302 6.44 -3.23 16.99
N ARG A 303 6.39 -2.33 17.97
CA ARG A 303 5.94 -0.96 17.79
C ARG A 303 7.14 -0.02 17.63
N ILE A 304 7.15 0.71 16.53
CA ILE A 304 8.29 1.48 16.06
C ILE A 304 7.87 2.94 15.87
N ALA A 305 8.63 3.88 16.44
CA ALA A 305 8.43 5.31 16.17
C ALA A 305 8.89 5.65 14.74
N LYS A 306 8.12 6.44 13.99
CA LYS A 306 8.52 6.99 12.69
C LYS A 306 9.45 8.18 12.93
N GLN A 307 10.77 8.02 12.84
CA GLN A 307 11.71 9.14 12.99
C GLN A 307 11.88 9.95 11.68
N SER A 308 12.28 11.21 11.82
CA SER A 308 12.70 12.09 10.71
C SER A 308 14.15 11.85 10.31
N ASP A 309 14.48 12.12 9.04
CA ASP A 309 15.67 11.79 8.22
C ASP A 309 17.10 11.88 8.83
N HIS A 310 17.30 12.25 10.09
CA HIS A 310 18.62 12.53 10.68
C HIS A 310 18.87 11.95 12.09
N GLY A 311 18.04 11.01 12.57
CA GLY A 311 18.17 10.39 13.91
C GLY A 311 18.63 8.93 13.88
N SER A 312 19.11 8.45 15.04
CA SER A 312 19.42 7.03 15.33
C SER A 312 18.32 6.05 14.89
N PRO A 313 18.59 4.74 14.72
CA PRO A 313 17.59 3.75 14.28
C PRO A 313 16.26 3.91 15.01
N ASN A 314 15.14 3.69 14.30
CA ASN A 314 13.81 3.90 14.89
C ASN A 314 13.72 3.23 16.28
N GLU A 315 13.40 4.03 17.30
CA GLU A 315 13.40 3.58 18.69
C GLU A 315 12.28 2.54 18.86
N ARG A 316 12.66 1.34 19.31
CA ARG A 316 11.74 0.25 19.61
C ARG A 316 11.00 0.61 20.90
N LEU A 317 9.76 1.06 20.74
CA LEU A 317 8.97 1.60 21.85
C LEU A 317 8.38 0.49 22.73
N SER A 318 7.93 -0.60 22.11
CA SER A 318 7.37 -1.75 22.82
C SER A 318 7.29 -2.96 21.91
N GLU A 319 7.23 -4.14 22.51
CA GLU A 319 6.89 -5.37 21.81
C GLU A 319 5.84 -6.17 22.58
N ASN A 320 5.05 -6.92 21.83
CA ASN A 320 4.17 -7.92 22.36
C ASN A 320 4.37 -9.21 21.57
N ILE A 321 4.41 -10.35 22.27
CA ILE A 321 4.44 -11.67 21.65
C ILE A 321 3.06 -12.29 21.88
N ILE A 322 2.42 -12.68 20.79
CA ILE A 322 1.13 -13.35 20.78
C ILE A 322 1.39 -14.83 20.51
N GLN A 323 0.81 -15.68 21.34
CA GLN A 323 0.77 -17.10 21.06
C GLN A 323 -0.39 -17.38 20.09
N LEU A 324 -0.08 -17.84 18.89
CA LEU A 324 -1.07 -18.31 17.93
C LEU A 324 -1.68 -19.64 18.40
N PRO A 325 -2.93 -19.95 18.02
CA PRO A 325 -3.57 -21.21 18.36
C PRO A 325 -2.79 -22.44 17.88
N ASP A 326 -3.00 -23.56 18.55
CA ASP A 326 -2.38 -24.85 18.30
C ASP A 326 -2.98 -25.64 17.13
N TYR A 327 -3.80 -24.99 16.30
CA TYR A 327 -4.41 -25.60 15.11
C TYR A 327 -3.38 -26.08 14.08
N HIS A 328 -2.25 -25.38 13.99
CA HIS A 328 -1.14 -25.68 13.07
C HIS A 328 0.20 -25.57 13.80
N ASN A 329 1.18 -26.39 13.40
CA ASN A 329 2.56 -26.29 13.91
C ASN A 329 3.25 -25.02 13.43
N GLU A 330 2.97 -24.62 12.18
CA GLU A 330 3.55 -23.45 11.55
C GLU A 330 2.51 -22.59 10.85
N TYR A 331 2.83 -21.29 10.76
CA TYR A 331 2.03 -20.30 10.06
C TYR A 331 2.89 -19.49 9.11
N VAL A 332 2.38 -19.21 7.91
CA VAL A 332 3.03 -18.35 6.92
C VAL A 332 2.33 -17.00 6.88
N THR A 333 3.13 -15.92 6.85
CA THR A 333 2.61 -14.54 6.74
C THR A 333 2.35 -14.20 5.28
N LEU A 334 1.13 -13.75 4.97
CA LEU A 334 0.70 -13.42 3.62
C LEU A 334 0.67 -11.90 3.34
N GLY A 335 0.91 -11.09 4.38
CA GLY A 335 0.94 -9.63 4.33
C GLY A 335 -0.11 -8.98 5.25
N ALA A 336 -0.16 -7.64 5.22
CA ALA A 336 -1.09 -6.86 6.04
C ALA A 336 -2.01 -5.94 5.23
N ALA A 337 -3.22 -5.75 5.74
CA ALA A 337 -4.16 -4.75 5.22
C ALA A 337 -5.11 -4.29 6.31
N GLU A 338 -5.37 -2.98 6.35
CA GLU A 338 -6.54 -2.43 7.06
C GLU A 338 -6.60 -2.75 8.56
N GLY A 339 -5.42 -2.92 9.19
CA GLY A 339 -5.25 -3.22 10.61
C GLY A 339 -5.17 -4.71 10.95
N PHE A 340 -5.16 -5.58 9.94
CA PHE A 340 -5.03 -7.02 10.08
C PHE A 340 -3.75 -7.52 9.42
N ILE A 341 -3.17 -8.57 10.01
CA ILE A 341 -2.14 -9.41 9.40
C ILE A 341 -2.83 -10.70 8.95
N PHE A 342 -2.51 -11.16 7.75
CA PHE A 342 -3.09 -12.37 7.16
C PHE A 342 -2.09 -13.51 7.24
N LEU A 343 -2.57 -14.66 7.70
CA LEU A 343 -1.76 -15.84 7.97
C LEU A 343 -2.38 -17.06 7.27
N ARG A 344 -1.53 -18.02 6.90
CA ARG A 344 -1.95 -19.35 6.42
C ARG A 344 -1.42 -20.41 7.38
N GLY A 345 -2.26 -21.36 7.78
CA GLY A 345 -1.78 -22.55 8.48
C GLY A 345 -0.97 -23.43 7.54
N VAL A 346 0.19 -23.92 7.98
CA VAL A 346 0.93 -24.94 7.23
C VAL A 346 0.33 -26.29 7.61
N PRO A 347 -0.28 -27.03 6.66
CA PRO A 347 -0.81 -28.36 6.95
C PRO A 347 0.34 -29.26 7.42
N GLU A 348 0.05 -30.18 8.36
CA GLU A 348 1.02 -31.22 8.71
C GLU A 348 1.29 -32.05 7.44
N ASP A 349 2.57 -32.31 7.16
CA ASP A 349 2.93 -33.20 6.07
C ASP A 349 2.51 -34.62 6.46
N ASP A 350 1.34 -35.05 5.99
CA ASP A 350 1.03 -36.47 5.94
C ASP A 350 1.94 -37.09 4.88
N ASP A 351 3.01 -37.76 5.32
CA ASP A 351 4.00 -38.51 4.52
C ASP A 351 3.38 -39.68 3.69
N ASP A 352 2.06 -39.81 3.66
CA ASP A 352 1.35 -40.90 2.99
C ASP A 352 0.97 -40.51 1.55
N GLU A 353 1.98 -40.37 0.68
CA GLU A 353 1.82 -40.23 -0.78
C GLU A 353 1.14 -41.46 -1.46
N GLU A 354 0.75 -42.49 -0.70
CA GLU A 354 0.24 -43.78 -1.21
C GLU A 354 -1.27 -44.03 -1.02
N ASP A 355 -2.09 -43.08 -0.54
CA ASP A 355 -3.56 -43.26 -0.52
C ASP A 355 -4.28 -42.54 -1.69
N PRO A 356 -4.73 -43.27 -2.73
CA PRO A 356 -5.48 -42.69 -3.86
C PRO A 356 -6.90 -42.20 -3.49
N TYR A 357 -7.33 -42.33 -2.23
CA TYR A 357 -8.62 -41.83 -1.72
C TYR A 357 -8.50 -40.64 -0.77
N TRP A 358 -7.31 -40.01 -0.66
CA TRP A 358 -7.11 -38.88 0.23
C TRP A 358 -8.07 -37.72 -0.09
N GLU A 359 -8.87 -37.30 0.90
CA GLU A 359 -9.67 -36.08 0.79
C GLU A 359 -8.72 -34.91 0.52
N PRO A 360 -9.05 -33.96 -0.39
CA PRO A 360 -8.17 -32.84 -0.67
C PRO A 360 -7.90 -32.12 0.64
N ALA A 361 -6.64 -32.16 1.09
CA ALA A 361 -6.25 -31.51 2.34
C ALA A 361 -6.68 -30.05 2.27
N GLU A 362 -7.33 -29.58 3.31
CA GLU A 362 -7.84 -28.22 3.39
C GLU A 362 -6.77 -27.32 4.04
N VAL A 363 -6.58 -26.13 3.49
CA VAL A 363 -5.64 -25.12 3.99
C VAL A 363 -6.42 -23.93 4.51
N GLU A 364 -6.21 -23.63 5.79
CA GLU A 364 -6.93 -22.58 6.49
C GLU A 364 -6.18 -21.25 6.45
N TYR A 365 -6.95 -20.18 6.24
CA TYR A 365 -6.47 -18.81 6.19
C TYR A 365 -7.06 -18.02 7.33
N TYR A 366 -6.23 -17.19 7.95
CA TYR A 366 -6.53 -16.51 9.20
C TYR A 366 -6.26 -15.02 9.09
N SER A 367 -6.90 -14.25 9.97
CA SER A 367 -6.60 -12.84 10.19
C SER A 367 -6.28 -12.59 11.66
N LEU A 368 -5.22 -11.84 11.90
CA LEU A 368 -4.78 -11.39 13.22
C LEU A 368 -4.99 -9.88 13.32
N ASN A 369 -5.89 -9.46 14.21
CA ASN A 369 -6.14 -8.06 14.48
C ASN A 369 -4.99 -7.48 15.31
N VAL A 370 -4.25 -6.54 14.73
CA VAL A 370 -3.02 -5.99 15.33
C VAL A 370 -3.30 -5.20 16.60
N LYS A 371 -4.52 -4.69 16.75
CA LYS A 371 -4.92 -3.91 17.93
C LYS A 371 -5.38 -4.80 19.08
N THR A 372 -6.25 -5.76 18.79
CA THR A 372 -6.91 -6.59 19.82
C THR A 372 -6.16 -7.88 20.10
N GLY A 373 -5.30 -8.32 19.18
CA GLY A 373 -4.69 -9.65 19.20
C GLY A 373 -5.67 -10.76 18.85
N GLU A 374 -6.89 -10.43 18.41
CA GLU A 374 -7.89 -11.43 18.01
C GLU A 374 -7.42 -12.17 16.76
N PHE A 375 -7.42 -13.50 16.84
CA PHE A 375 -7.07 -14.41 15.78
C PHE A 375 -8.35 -15.11 15.29
N GLU A 376 -8.73 -14.87 14.04
CA GLU A 376 -9.97 -15.37 13.47
C GLU A 376 -9.72 -16.14 12.16
N SER A 377 -10.40 -17.27 11.99
CA SER A 377 -10.45 -17.96 10.70
C SER A 377 -11.23 -17.12 9.68
N VAL A 378 -10.67 -16.97 8.49
CA VAL A 378 -11.25 -16.23 7.38
C VAL A 378 -11.94 -17.21 6.45
N CYS A 379 -11.21 -18.15 5.87
CA CYS A 379 -11.72 -19.12 4.92
C CYS A 379 -10.77 -20.32 4.81
N THR A 380 -11.27 -21.36 4.15
CA THR A 380 -10.52 -22.57 3.84
C THR A 380 -10.45 -22.75 2.32
N MET A 381 -9.31 -23.21 1.82
CA MET A 381 -9.08 -23.50 0.41
C MET A 381 -8.49 -24.90 0.26
N ASP A 382 -8.74 -25.55 -0.86
CA ASP A 382 -8.10 -26.85 -1.16
C ASP A 382 -6.56 -26.69 -1.23
N ARG A 383 -5.79 -27.72 -0.81
CA ARG A 383 -4.31 -27.69 -0.79
C ARG A 383 -3.68 -27.50 -2.16
N ASP A 384 -4.33 -27.95 -3.23
CA ASP A 384 -3.91 -27.67 -4.62
C ASP A 384 -4.03 -26.18 -5.00
N LYS A 385 -4.72 -25.39 -4.16
CA LYS A 385 -4.91 -23.94 -4.26
C LYS A 385 -4.24 -23.20 -3.10
N CYS A 386 -3.17 -23.76 -2.56
CA CYS A 386 -2.35 -23.11 -1.55
C CYS A 386 -1.65 -21.88 -2.17
N TYR A 387 -2.10 -20.68 -1.82
CA TYR A 387 -1.58 -19.44 -2.37
C TYR A 387 -0.70 -18.71 -1.34
N ASP A 388 0.53 -18.38 -1.75
CA ASP A 388 1.43 -17.52 -0.97
C ASP A 388 1.11 -16.01 -1.15
N SER A 389 0.16 -15.69 -2.03
CA SER A 389 -0.22 -14.32 -2.36
C SER A 389 -1.73 -14.16 -2.41
N VAL A 390 -2.30 -13.46 -1.43
CA VAL A 390 -3.74 -13.20 -1.32
C VAL A 390 -4.03 -11.71 -1.27
N CYS A 391 -5.15 -11.26 -1.84
CA CYS A 391 -5.62 -9.87 -1.74
C CYS A 391 -6.79 -9.79 -0.76
N PRO A 392 -6.59 -9.33 0.48
CA PRO A 392 -7.69 -9.07 1.39
C PRO A 392 -8.68 -8.07 0.81
N TYR A 393 -9.95 -8.46 0.67
CA TYR A 393 -10.97 -7.63 0.06
C TYR A 393 -11.85 -6.98 1.13
N PHE A 394 -11.70 -5.66 1.26
CA PHE A 394 -12.52 -4.81 2.13
C PHE A 394 -13.45 -3.95 1.29
N ARG A 395 -14.67 -3.70 1.78
CA ARG A 395 -15.60 -2.78 1.12
C ARG A 395 -16.39 -1.93 2.11
N PHE A 396 -16.42 -0.62 1.87
CA PHE A 396 -17.35 0.27 2.56
C PHE A 396 -18.76 0.04 2.03
N SER A 397 -19.75 0.07 2.92
CA SER A 397 -21.12 0.35 2.47
C SER A 397 -21.08 1.71 1.77
N PRO A 398 -21.55 1.84 0.52
CA PRO A 398 -21.62 3.14 -0.13
C PRO A 398 -22.38 4.10 0.80
N PRO A 399 -21.89 5.32 1.06
CA PRO A 399 -22.71 6.32 1.73
C PRO A 399 -23.92 6.56 0.82
N SER A 400 -25.09 6.11 1.26
CA SER A 400 -26.40 6.19 0.60
C SER A 400 -26.33 6.73 -0.83
N ALA A 401 -26.07 5.85 -1.81
CA ALA A 401 -26.42 6.18 -3.18
C ALA A 401 -27.95 6.30 -3.18
N LYS A 402 -28.48 7.54 -3.16
CA LYS A 402 -29.89 7.75 -3.44
C LYS A 402 -30.14 7.07 -4.79
N PRO A 403 -31.19 6.24 -4.91
CA PRO A 403 -31.54 5.68 -6.21
C PRO A 403 -31.72 6.86 -7.17
N CYS A 404 -30.97 6.86 -8.26
CA CYS A 404 -31.26 7.76 -9.38
C CYS A 404 -32.62 7.32 -9.90
N VAL A 405 -33.61 8.20 -9.77
CA VAL A 405 -34.92 8.10 -10.40
C VAL A 405 -34.75 8.33 -11.89
#